data_AF-G0V8J6-F1
#
_entry.id   AF-G0V8J6-F1
#
_cell.length_a   1.000
_cell.length_b   1.000
_cell.length_c   1.000
_cell.angle_alpha   90.00
_cell.angle_beta   90.00
_cell.angle_gamma   90.00
#
_symmetry.space_group_name_H-M   'P 1'
#
loop_
_entity.id
_entity.type
_entity.pdbx_description
1 polymer ?
#
loop_
_entity_poly.entity_id
_entity_poly.type
_entity_poly.pdbx_seq_one_letter_code
_entity_poly.pdbx_strand_id
1 'polypeptide(L)'
;MDDKEQDEEKELTIHEVVDRLLTEDLPHLNKTRTLIFTLSADARSVIEHDLKSSEGTKSSLGAIIRSRTSISVLFLNKLQYLYMYLMKFEAVNEQNTIEYNSFVIYGLDSLIEQMVANERSENAQERINVEQLRIANLIFNTLFRIKRKLDMKNIIITYLNPQSFLIHDLRRLQKYWEDIC
;
A
#
# COMPACT_ATOMS: atom_id res chain seq x y z
N MET A 1 3.97 -38.30 0.47
CA MET A 1 3.13 -37.83 1.58
C MET A 1 4.02 -37.01 2.48
N ASP A 2 4.12 -35.69 2.40
CA ASP A 2 3.46 -34.68 1.57
C ASP A 2 4.51 -33.57 1.39
N ASP A 3 5.11 -33.48 0.21
CA ASP A 3 5.81 -32.27 -0.23
C ASP A 3 4.73 -31.29 -0.69
N LYS A 4 4.18 -30.53 0.25
CA LYS A 4 3.27 -29.41 -0.06
C LYS A 4 4.04 -28.10 0.01
N GLU A 5 4.41 -27.63 -1.18
CA GLU A 5 4.31 -26.24 -1.63
C GLU A 5 4.26 -25.19 -0.50
N GLN A 6 5.44 -24.77 -0.03
CA GLN A 6 5.63 -23.41 0.44
C GLN A 6 6.12 -22.58 -0.74
N ASP A 7 5.20 -22.22 -1.65
CA ASP A 7 5.36 -20.97 -2.40
C ASP A 7 5.17 -19.83 -1.40
N GLU A 8 6.21 -19.53 -0.61
CA GLU A 8 6.31 -18.26 0.09
C GLU A 8 6.44 -17.19 -1.00
N GLU A 9 5.30 -16.62 -1.39
CA GLU A 9 5.24 -15.47 -2.26
C GLU A 9 6.09 -14.36 -1.63
N LYS A 10 7.31 -14.19 -2.16
CA LYS A 10 8.30 -13.25 -1.64
C LYS A 10 7.68 -11.85 -1.63
N GLU A 11 7.42 -11.33 -0.44
CA GLU A 11 6.83 -10.01 -0.28
C GLU A 11 7.79 -8.95 -0.83
N LEU A 12 7.24 -8.06 -1.65
CA LEU A 12 8.01 -7.00 -2.28
C LEU A 12 8.24 -5.89 -1.26
N THR A 13 9.50 -5.52 -1.09
CA THR A 13 9.88 -4.31 -0.37
C THR A 13 9.39 -3.07 -1.13
N ILE A 14 9.23 -1.94 -0.43
CA ILE A 14 8.86 -0.68 -1.09
C ILE A 14 9.86 -0.28 -2.19
N HIS A 15 11.15 -0.61 -2.02
CA HIS A 15 12.18 -0.39 -3.03
C HIS A 15 11.92 -1.21 -4.30
N GLU A 16 11.64 -2.50 -4.16
CA GLU A 16 11.32 -3.38 -5.29
C GLU A 16 10.02 -2.94 -5.98
N VAL A 17 9.01 -2.48 -5.22
CA VAL A 17 7.77 -1.93 -5.79
C VAL A 17 8.05 -0.67 -6.61
N VAL A 18 8.81 0.28 -6.06
CA VAL A 18 9.13 1.52 -6.75
C VAL A 18 10.00 1.26 -7.99
N ASP A 19 10.99 0.38 -7.91
CA ASP A 19 11.84 0.05 -9.05
C ASP A 19 11.01 -0.62 -10.16
N ARG A 20 10.11 -1.56 -9.83
CA ARG A 20 9.13 -2.13 -10.78
C ARG A 20 8.26 -1.07 -11.44
N LEU A 21 7.75 -0.13 -10.63
CA LEU A 21 6.94 0.98 -11.14
C LEU A 21 7.73 1.93 -12.04
N LEU A 22 9.05 2.02 -11.92
CA LEU A 22 9.89 2.85 -12.78
C LEU A 22 10.28 2.14 -14.09
N THR A 23 10.39 0.81 -14.07
CA THR A 23 10.80 -0.01 -15.22
C THR A 23 9.66 -0.60 -16.02
N GLU A 24 8.41 -0.53 -15.55
CA GLU A 24 7.25 -1.02 -16.32
C GLU A 24 7.21 -0.33 -17.69
N ASP A 25 7.35 -1.12 -18.75
CA ASP A 25 7.42 -0.64 -20.13
C ASP A 25 6.14 0.12 -20.52
N LEU A 26 6.27 0.97 -21.55
CA LEU A 26 5.18 1.78 -22.10
C LEU A 26 4.59 1.12 -23.36
N PRO A 27 3.89 -0.04 -23.31
CA PRO A 27 3.04 -0.37 -24.44
C PRO A 27 1.87 0.63 -24.45
N HIS A 28 1.63 1.20 -25.61
CA HIS A 28 0.78 2.36 -25.90
C HIS A 28 -0.70 2.28 -25.48
N LEU A 29 -1.15 1.24 -24.76
CA LEU A 29 -2.58 0.98 -24.59
C LEU A 29 -3.19 1.27 -23.23
N ASN A 30 -2.45 1.45 -22.13
CA ASN A 30 -3.03 1.96 -20.87
C ASN A 30 -1.93 2.45 -19.93
N LYS A 31 -1.65 3.76 -19.90
CA LYS A 31 -0.62 4.34 -19.02
C LYS A 31 -1.00 4.09 -17.55
N THR A 32 -0.23 3.25 -16.85
CA THR A 32 -0.42 3.03 -15.41
C THR A 32 -0.05 4.30 -14.67
N ARG A 33 -1.01 4.91 -13.96
CA ARG A 33 -0.80 6.07 -13.09
C ARG A 33 -1.01 5.62 -11.64
N THR A 34 0.05 5.70 -10.86
CA THR A 34 0.13 5.16 -9.51
C THR A 34 0.13 6.27 -8.48
N LEU A 35 -0.70 6.12 -7.44
CA LEU A 35 -0.63 6.92 -6.22
C LEU A 35 -0.08 6.07 -5.08
N ILE A 36 1.04 6.49 -4.51
CA ILE A 36 1.67 5.87 -3.35
C ILE A 36 1.23 6.63 -2.11
N PHE A 37 0.49 5.97 -1.23
CA PHE A 37 0.16 6.44 0.10
C PHE A 37 1.27 6.01 1.05
N THR A 38 2.04 6.97 1.53
CA THR A 38 3.10 6.74 2.51
C THR A 38 2.57 7.11 3.88
N LEU A 39 2.45 6.11 4.75
CA LEU A 39 1.71 6.18 6.00
C LEU A 39 2.66 6.16 7.19
N SER A 40 2.55 7.16 8.08
CA SER A 40 3.45 7.42 9.22
C SER A 40 4.74 8.17 8.87
N ALA A 41 5.37 8.71 9.92
CA ALA A 41 6.65 9.41 9.80
C ALA A 41 7.80 8.46 9.43
N ASP A 42 7.74 7.20 9.87
CA ASP A 42 8.77 6.20 9.60
C ASP A 42 8.77 5.82 8.12
N ALA A 43 7.58 5.56 7.56
CA ALA A 43 7.44 5.27 6.12
C ALA A 43 7.89 6.46 5.30
N ARG A 44 7.54 7.68 5.72
CA ARG A 44 7.98 8.92 5.08
C ARG A 44 9.50 9.02 5.06
N SER A 45 10.18 8.76 6.19
CA SER A 45 11.63 8.80 6.27
C SER A 45 12.28 7.84 5.27
N VAL A 46 11.76 6.62 5.13
CA VAL A 46 12.26 5.65 4.14
C VAL A 46 12.12 6.19 2.72
N ILE A 47 10.97 6.80 2.39
CA ILE A 47 10.74 7.39 1.06
C ILE A 47 11.61 8.62 0.79
N GLU A 48 11.82 9.49 1.78
CA GLU A 48 12.56 10.74 1.60
C GLU A 48 14.08 10.55 1.66
N HIS A 49 14.58 9.60 2.45
CA HIS A 49 16.01 9.47 2.75
C HIS A 49 16.65 8.18 2.23
N ASP A 50 15.91 7.07 2.25
CA ASP A 50 16.46 5.73 2.00
C ASP A 50 16.19 5.23 0.58
N LEU A 51 15.24 5.85 -0.12
CA LEU A 51 14.98 5.63 -1.55
C LEU A 51 16.08 6.22 -2.44
N LYS A 52 17.34 5.91 -2.13
CA LYS A 52 18.48 6.17 -2.98
C LYS A 52 18.35 5.31 -4.24
N SER A 53 18.72 5.87 -5.38
CA SER A 53 18.73 5.16 -6.64
C SER A 53 19.66 3.96 -6.57
N SER A 54 19.16 2.75 -6.84
CA SER A 54 20.02 1.62 -7.20
C SER A 54 20.88 2.06 -8.40
N GLU A 55 22.20 1.94 -8.27
CA GLU A 55 23.14 2.31 -9.33
C GLU A 55 22.81 1.48 -10.58
N GLY A 56 22.45 2.15 -11.68
CA GLY A 56 22.21 1.54 -13.00
C GLY A 56 20.75 1.47 -13.46
N THR A 57 19.76 1.35 -12.58
CA THR A 57 18.35 1.06 -12.98
C THR A 57 17.52 2.31 -13.30
N LYS A 58 17.86 3.48 -12.73
CA LYS A 58 17.08 4.72 -12.85
C LYS A 58 17.57 5.70 -13.91
N SER A 59 18.62 5.33 -14.66
CA SER A 59 19.24 6.21 -15.67
C SER A 59 18.53 6.17 -17.04
N SER A 60 17.44 5.43 -17.18
CA SER A 60 16.67 5.42 -18.42
C SER A 60 15.76 6.65 -18.50
N LEU A 61 15.66 7.25 -19.69
CA LEU A 61 14.75 8.38 -19.95
C LEU A 61 13.29 8.03 -19.60
N GLY A 62 12.90 6.77 -19.80
CA GLY A 62 11.58 6.25 -19.43
C GLY A 62 11.30 6.35 -17.93
N ALA A 63 12.23 5.91 -17.08
CA ALA A 63 12.10 6.00 -15.63
C ALA A 63 11.96 7.45 -15.14
N ILE A 64 12.70 8.38 -15.74
CA ILE A 64 12.63 9.82 -15.42
C ILE A 64 11.26 10.40 -15.80
N ILE A 65 10.76 10.11 -17.00
CA ILE A 65 9.44 10.58 -17.44
C ILE A 65 8.34 10.00 -16.55
N ARG A 66 8.47 8.73 -16.17
CA ARG A 66 7.48 8.00 -15.38
C ARG A 66 7.39 8.51 -13.95
N SER A 67 8.53 8.69 -13.29
CA SER A 67 8.60 9.26 -11.93
C SER A 67 7.96 10.64 -11.85
N ARG A 68 8.04 11.45 -12.91
CA ARG A 68 7.47 12.81 -12.94
C ARG A 68 5.99 12.87 -13.31
N THR A 69 5.50 11.95 -14.15
CA THR A 69 4.17 12.09 -14.79
C THR A 69 3.17 11.02 -14.41
N SER A 70 3.63 9.92 -13.82
CA SER A 70 2.81 8.71 -13.65
C SER A 70 2.84 8.16 -12.23
N ILE A 71 3.77 8.63 -11.39
CA ILE A 71 3.86 8.22 -10.00
C ILE A 71 3.68 9.47 -9.15
N SER A 72 2.72 9.44 -8.23
CA SER A 72 2.51 10.49 -7.23
C SER A 72 2.65 9.89 -5.85
N VAL A 73 3.20 10.65 -4.92
CA VAL A 73 3.39 10.22 -3.53
C VAL A 73 2.61 11.16 -2.62
N LEU A 74 1.85 10.58 -1.69
CA LEU A 74 1.05 11.29 -0.70
C LEU A 74 1.44 10.83 0.70
N PHE A 75 1.96 11.74 1.50
CA PHE A 75 2.37 11.47 2.88
C PHE A 75 1.22 11.74 3.85
N LEU A 76 0.84 10.73 4.64
CA LEU A 76 -0.24 10.82 5.62
C LEU A 76 0.22 10.29 6.97
N ASN A 77 0.10 11.11 8.02
CA ASN A 77 0.50 10.72 9.37
C ASN A 77 -0.67 10.24 10.25
N LYS A 78 -1.89 10.11 9.70
CA LYS A 78 -3.07 9.69 10.44
C LYS A 78 -3.98 8.81 9.58
N LEU A 79 -4.51 7.73 10.16
CA LEU A 79 -5.44 6.81 9.48
C LEU A 79 -6.73 7.51 9.03
N GLN A 80 -7.20 8.50 9.80
CA GLN A 80 -8.37 9.30 9.43
C GLN A 80 -8.18 9.97 8.06
N TYR A 81 -6.98 10.47 7.74
CA TYR A 81 -6.73 11.12 6.46
C TYR A 81 -6.69 10.10 5.32
N LEU A 82 -6.10 8.93 5.54
CA LEU A 82 -6.17 7.83 4.57
C LEU A 82 -7.64 7.50 4.26
N TYR A 83 -8.44 7.29 5.30
CA TYR A 83 -9.87 6.98 5.12
C TYR A 83 -10.61 8.09 4.38
N MET A 84 -10.37 9.38 4.70
CA MET A 84 -10.98 10.49 3.96
C MET A 84 -10.60 10.50 2.47
N TYR A 85 -9.34 10.23 2.14
CA TYR A 85 -8.92 10.11 0.73
C TYR A 85 -9.59 8.93 0.05
N LEU A 86 -9.64 7.77 0.69
CA LEU A 86 -10.34 6.60 0.16
C LEU A 86 -11.82 6.89 -0.09
N MET A 87 -12.52 7.51 0.87
CA MET A 87 -13.92 7.93 0.67
C MET A 87 -14.07 8.94 -0.47
N LYS A 88 -13.12 9.85 -0.66
CA LYS A 88 -13.10 10.76 -1.80
C LYS A 88 -13.02 9.99 -3.12
N PHE A 89 -12.17 8.97 -3.22
CA PHE A 89 -12.07 8.13 -4.40
C PHE A 89 -13.31 7.26 -4.61
N GLU A 90 -13.89 6.74 -3.53
CA GLU A 90 -15.13 5.97 -3.59
C GLU A 90 -16.31 6.84 -4.03
N ALA A 91 -16.38 8.11 -3.63
CA ALA A 91 -17.45 9.03 -4.00
C ALA A 91 -17.38 9.52 -5.46
N VAL A 92 -16.32 9.17 -6.18
CA VAL A 92 -16.20 9.55 -7.59
C VAL A 92 -17.25 8.82 -8.43
N ASN A 93 -17.92 9.60 -9.29
CA ASN A 93 -18.93 9.15 -10.24
C ASN A 93 -18.42 9.35 -11.67
N GLU A 94 -19.16 8.85 -12.66
CA GLU A 94 -18.79 8.83 -14.08
C GLU A 94 -18.35 10.20 -14.66
N GLN A 95 -18.78 11.32 -14.08
CA GLN A 95 -18.35 12.66 -14.53
C GLN A 95 -16.98 13.11 -14.01
N ASN A 96 -16.45 12.49 -12.95
CA ASN A 96 -15.13 12.79 -12.40
C ASN A 96 -14.21 11.61 -12.68
N THR A 97 -13.24 11.74 -13.57
CA THR A 97 -12.26 10.66 -13.77
C THR A 97 -11.13 10.79 -12.77
N ILE A 98 -10.91 9.77 -11.95
CA ILE A 98 -9.68 9.68 -11.15
C ILE A 98 -8.55 9.33 -12.10
N GLU A 99 -7.47 10.12 -12.04
CA GLU A 99 -6.33 9.90 -12.93
C GLU A 99 -5.52 8.64 -12.59
N TYR A 100 -5.62 8.15 -11.34
CA TYR A 100 -4.87 7.00 -10.85
C TYR A 100 -5.64 5.70 -11.02
N ASN A 101 -5.00 4.72 -11.65
CA ASN A 101 -5.54 3.36 -11.82
C ASN A 101 -4.71 2.31 -11.06
N SER A 102 -3.78 2.74 -10.20
CA SER A 102 -2.99 1.87 -9.33
C SER A 102 -2.73 2.55 -8.00
N PHE A 103 -2.87 1.84 -6.89
CA PHE A 103 -2.51 2.33 -5.56
C PHE A 103 -1.39 1.50 -4.95
N VAL A 104 -0.50 2.18 -4.24
CA VAL A 104 0.45 1.54 -3.32
C VAL A 104 0.16 2.08 -1.92
N ILE A 105 -0.07 1.19 -0.96
CA ILE A 105 -0.25 1.54 0.46
C ILE A 105 1.00 1.08 1.19
N TYR A 106 1.81 2.02 1.68
CA TYR A 106 3.06 1.72 2.39
C TYR A 106 3.01 2.22 3.83
N GLY A 107 3.29 1.34 4.80
CA GLY A 107 3.40 1.70 6.23
C GLY A 107 2.08 1.69 7.00
N LEU A 108 1.06 0.97 6.52
CA LEU A 108 -0.23 0.86 7.20
C LEU A 108 -0.09 0.21 8.59
N ASP A 109 0.80 -0.78 8.69
CA ASP A 109 1.17 -1.46 9.93
C ASP A 109 1.61 -0.48 11.02
N SER A 110 2.50 0.46 10.69
CA SER A 110 3.02 1.46 11.64
C SER A 110 1.89 2.34 12.22
N LEU A 111 0.95 2.80 11.39
CA LEU A 111 -0.18 3.60 11.88
C LEU A 111 -1.17 2.78 12.72
N ILE A 112 -1.38 1.50 12.41
CA ILE A 112 -2.25 0.60 13.18
C ILE A 112 -1.62 0.25 14.53
N GLU A 113 -0.31 0.00 14.56
CA GLU A 113 0.44 -0.28 15.78
C GLU A 113 0.40 0.91 16.76
N GLN A 114 0.57 2.13 16.25
CA GLN A 114 0.48 3.37 17.03
C GLN A 114 -0.87 3.59 17.72
N MET A 115 -1.95 2.95 17.26
CA MET A 115 -3.26 3.06 17.93
C MET A 115 -3.22 2.53 19.37
N VAL A 116 -2.36 1.55 19.65
CA VAL A 116 -2.30 0.85 20.94
C VAL A 116 -1.26 1.47 21.87
N ALA A 117 -0.24 2.16 21.34
CA ALA A 117 0.79 2.81 22.14
C ALA A 117 0.25 3.84 23.17
N ASN A 118 -0.99 4.32 22.98
CA ASN A 118 -1.67 5.22 23.92
C ASN A 118 -2.38 4.49 25.07
N GLU A 119 -2.58 3.18 24.97
CA GLU A 119 -3.11 2.32 26.03
C GLU A 119 -1.91 1.61 26.69
N ARG A 120 -1.63 1.97 27.94
CA ARG A 120 -0.51 1.43 28.76
C ARG A 120 -0.66 -0.07 29.04
N SER A 121 -0.57 -0.91 28.02
CA SER A 121 -0.52 -2.36 28.18
C SER A 121 0.94 -2.78 28.04
N GLU A 122 1.58 -3.03 29.17
CA GLU A 122 2.92 -3.64 29.29
C GLU A 122 2.99 -5.07 28.72
N ASN A 123 1.90 -5.56 28.14
CA ASN A 123 1.86 -6.75 27.32
C ASN A 123 1.61 -6.30 25.89
N ALA A 124 2.69 -6.00 25.16
CA ALA A 124 2.64 -5.82 23.71
C ALA A 124 2.02 -7.09 23.11
N GLN A 125 0.71 -7.11 22.93
CA GLN A 125 0.00 -8.25 22.40
C GLN A 125 0.49 -8.43 20.97
N GLU A 126 1.12 -9.56 20.71
CA GLU A 126 1.58 -10.02 19.40
C GLU A 126 0.43 -10.16 18.37
N ARG A 127 -0.79 -9.72 18.66
CA ARG A 127 -1.96 -9.92 17.77
C ARG A 127 -2.78 -8.66 17.65
N ILE A 128 -3.50 -8.57 16.54
CA ILE A 128 -4.40 -7.46 16.28
C ILE A 128 -5.50 -7.39 17.35
N ASN A 129 -5.66 -6.24 17.99
CA ASN A 129 -6.75 -6.04 18.95
C ASN A 129 -8.07 -5.68 18.22
N VAL A 130 -9.19 -5.61 18.96
CA VAL A 130 -10.53 -5.37 18.38
C VAL A 130 -10.61 -4.03 17.65
N GLU A 131 -10.01 -2.98 18.18
CA GLU A 131 -10.07 -1.65 17.56
C GLU A 131 -9.23 -1.57 16.29
N GLN A 132 -8.01 -2.10 16.33
CA GLN A 132 -7.13 -2.24 15.18
C GLN A 132 -7.77 -3.10 14.10
N LEU A 133 -8.38 -4.23 14.49
CA LEU A 133 -9.11 -5.13 13.58
C LEU A 133 -10.27 -4.40 12.90
N ARG A 134 -11.05 -3.62 13.65
CA ARG A 134 -12.14 -2.81 13.11
C ARG A 134 -11.64 -1.81 12.08
N ILE A 135 -10.56 -1.09 12.39
CA ILE A 135 -10.01 -0.07 11.48
C ILE A 135 -9.35 -0.70 10.26
N ALA A 136 -8.57 -1.77 10.42
CA ALA A 136 -7.99 -2.52 9.31
C ALA A 136 -9.07 -3.04 8.36
N ASN A 137 -10.15 -3.63 8.90
CA ASN A 137 -11.29 -4.07 8.11
C ASN A 137 -11.94 -2.92 7.33
N LEU A 138 -12.14 -1.78 7.98
CA LEU A 138 -12.73 -0.61 7.33
C LEU A 138 -11.85 -0.15 6.16
N ILE A 139 -10.54 -0.09 6.35
CA ILE A 139 -9.59 0.34 5.31
C ILE A 139 -9.57 -0.66 4.15
N PHE A 140 -9.37 -1.97 4.42
CA PHE A 140 -9.30 -2.98 3.37
C PHE A 140 -10.61 -3.08 2.59
N ASN A 141 -11.76 -3.13 3.28
CA ASN A 141 -13.06 -3.12 2.62
C ASN A 141 -13.21 -1.93 1.66
N THR A 142 -12.95 -0.70 2.14
CA THR A 142 -13.06 0.48 1.29
C THR A 142 -12.07 0.43 0.13
N LEU A 143 -10.82 0.02 0.38
CA LEU A 143 -9.77 -0.06 -0.63
C LEU A 143 -10.14 -1.03 -1.78
N PHE A 144 -10.60 -2.23 -1.46
CA PHE A 144 -10.97 -3.22 -2.49
C PHE A 144 -12.33 -2.91 -3.14
N ARG A 145 -13.26 -2.25 -2.43
CA ARG A 145 -14.46 -1.69 -3.07
C ARG A 145 -14.11 -0.63 -4.12
N ILE A 146 -13.12 0.23 -3.83
CA ILE A 146 -12.59 1.19 -4.80
C ILE A 146 -11.93 0.47 -5.98
N LYS A 147 -11.11 -0.57 -5.73
CA LYS A 147 -10.49 -1.41 -6.77
C LYS A 147 -11.51 -1.84 -7.82
N ARG A 148 -12.59 -2.46 -7.36
CA ARG A 148 -13.68 -2.95 -8.21
C ARG A 148 -14.47 -1.82 -8.85
N LYS A 149 -14.86 -0.79 -8.09
CA LYS A 149 -15.70 0.31 -8.60
C LYS A 149 -15.01 1.08 -9.74
N LEU A 150 -13.71 1.31 -9.61
CA LEU A 150 -12.94 2.14 -10.54
C LEU A 150 -12.14 1.32 -11.57
N ASP A 151 -12.32 0.00 -11.60
CA ASP A 151 -11.53 -0.93 -12.43
C ASP A 151 -10.02 -0.68 -12.30
N MET A 152 -9.56 -0.55 -11.05
CA MET A 152 -8.15 -0.30 -10.77
C MET A 152 -7.31 -1.50 -11.21
N LYS A 153 -6.23 -1.24 -11.93
CA LYS A 153 -5.29 -2.26 -12.36
C LYS A 153 -4.68 -3.02 -11.19
N ASN A 154 -4.23 -2.30 -10.16
CA ASN A 154 -3.49 -2.89 -9.05
C ASN A 154 -3.70 -2.11 -7.74
N ILE A 155 -3.68 -2.86 -6.65
CA ILE A 155 -3.51 -2.34 -5.30
C ILE A 155 -2.39 -3.14 -4.66
N ILE A 156 -1.29 -2.48 -4.34
CA ILE A 156 -0.12 -3.10 -3.73
C ILE A 156 -0.05 -2.58 -2.29
N ILE A 157 0.05 -3.48 -1.32
CA ILE A 157 0.21 -3.12 0.09
C ILE A 157 1.58 -3.62 0.52
N THR A 158 2.39 -2.73 1.08
CA THR A 158 3.70 -3.04 1.64
C THR A 158 3.79 -2.52 3.07
N TYR A 159 4.48 -3.29 3.90
CA TYR A 159 4.59 -3.01 5.32
C TYR A 159 6.01 -2.56 5.68
N LEU A 160 6.12 -1.76 6.75
CA LEU A 160 7.41 -1.29 7.27
C LEU A 160 8.18 -2.42 7.95
N ASN A 161 7.50 -3.25 8.75
CA ASN A 161 8.14 -4.32 9.51
C ASN A 161 7.52 -5.69 9.18
N PRO A 162 7.82 -6.29 8.01
CA PRO A 162 7.13 -7.47 7.46
C PRO A 162 7.15 -8.73 8.33
N GLN A 163 7.97 -8.75 9.38
CA GLN A 163 8.12 -9.87 10.32
C GLN A 163 7.26 -9.73 11.58
N SER A 164 6.54 -8.61 11.76
CA SER A 164 5.67 -8.45 12.93
C SER A 164 4.46 -9.38 12.87
N PHE A 165 4.06 -9.92 14.02
CA PHE A 165 2.86 -10.77 14.11
C PHE A 165 1.57 -10.02 13.72
N LEU A 166 1.51 -8.71 13.97
CA LEU A 166 0.41 -7.84 13.51
C LEU A 166 0.18 -7.99 11.99
N ILE A 167 1.25 -8.07 11.22
CA ILE A 167 1.15 -8.17 9.76
C ILE A 167 0.59 -9.51 9.32
N HIS A 168 0.85 -10.60 10.05
CA HIS A 168 0.20 -11.87 9.73
C HIS A 168 -1.33 -11.74 9.77
N ASP A 169 -1.86 -11.05 10.78
CA ASP A 169 -3.30 -10.77 10.86
C ASP A 169 -3.76 -9.79 9.77
N LEU A 170 -2.99 -8.73 9.48
CA LEU A 170 -3.33 -7.78 8.42
C LEU A 170 -3.33 -8.42 7.03
N ARG A 171 -2.38 -9.32 6.73
CA ARG A 171 -2.33 -10.07 5.46
C ARG A 171 -3.53 -10.99 5.30
N ARG A 172 -3.94 -11.66 6.39
CA ARG A 172 -5.16 -12.50 6.38
C ARG A 172 -6.40 -11.67 6.06
N LEU A 173 -6.51 -10.47 6.63
CA LEU A 173 -7.61 -9.55 6.33
C LEU A 173 -7.55 -9.01 4.90
N GLN A 174 -6.36 -8.63 4.42
CA GLN A 174 -6.16 -8.19 3.05
C GLN A 174 -6.66 -9.26 2.07
N LYS A 175 -6.17 -10.50 2.22
CA LYS A 175 -6.55 -11.63 1.36
C LYS A 175 -8.05 -11.89 1.38
N TYR A 176 -8.65 -11.89 2.57
CA TYR A 176 -10.10 -12.03 2.71
C TYR A 176 -10.88 -10.99 1.90
N TRP A 177 -10.48 -9.72 1.96
CA TRP A 177 -11.18 -8.66 1.22
C TRP A 177 -10.86 -8.67 -0.27
N GLU A 178 -9.66 -9.08 -0.65
CA GLU A 178 -9.29 -9.27 -2.06
C GLU A 178 -10.11 -10.39 -2.72
N ASP A 179 -10.39 -11.48 -2.00
CA ASP A 179 -11.18 -12.60 -2.52
C ASP A 179 -12.69 -12.26 -2.64
N ILE A 180 -13.18 -11.35 -1.80
CA ILE A 180 -14.62 -11.02 -1.71
C ILE A 180 -15.04 -9.84 -2.60
N CYS A 181 -14.13 -8.90 -2.86
CA CYS A 181 -14.43 -7.67 -3.58
C CYS A 181 -14.01 -7.73 -5.03
#